data_AF-A0A2S4KTM5-F1
#
_entry.id   AF-A0A2S4KTM5-F1
#
_cell.length_a   1.000
_cell.length_b   1.000
_cell.length_c   1.000
_cell.angle_alpha   90.00
_cell.angle_beta   90.00
_cell.angle_gamma   90.00
#
_symmetry.space_group_name_H-M   'P 1'
#
loop_
_entity.id
_entity.type
_entity.pdbx_description
1 polymer ?
#
loop_
_entity_poly.entity_id
_entity_poly.type
_entity_poly.pdbx_seq_one_letter_code
_entity_poly.pdbx_strand_id
1 'polypeptide(L)'
;MEERGAAVTPAGRRLYDELLAEAMVATQRAAGAASPEALDEQLAAAFAKYPDDWSELQRRGLVYFTYRPTRKGTAAALPGRPHTLDELLREEMVEAVPVTYEDFLPLSAAGIFQSNLGASSTAQGLDAAPDVEGMEEALGARLNDPDELYCGIQGASITQCAATLGIVIRSN
;
A
#
# COMPACT_ATOMS: atom_id res chain seq x y z
N MET A 1 -3.57 20.30 3.48
CA MET A 1 -3.01 19.80 2.21
C MET A 1 -2.76 18.33 2.45
N GLU A 2 -3.31 17.46 1.62
CA GLU A 2 -3.06 16.02 1.69
C GLU A 2 -2.02 15.67 0.64
N GLU A 3 -1.03 14.87 1.00
CA GLU A 3 -0.05 14.31 0.08
C GLU A 3 -0.38 12.81 -0.06
N ARG A 4 -0.62 12.36 -1.29
CA ARG A 4 -1.04 10.98 -1.57
C ARG A 4 0.15 10.16 -2.04
N GLY A 5 0.48 9.14 -1.25
CA GLY A 5 1.52 8.16 -1.56
C GLY A 5 1.03 7.02 -2.46
N ALA A 6 1.82 5.95 -2.53
CA ALA A 6 1.45 4.72 -3.21
C ALA A 6 0.48 3.86 -2.36
N ALA A 7 -0.45 3.17 -3.02
CA ALA A 7 -1.35 2.22 -2.39
C ALA A 7 -0.55 1.01 -1.89
N VAL A 8 -0.55 0.80 -0.57
CA VAL A 8 0.16 -0.31 0.08
C VAL A 8 -0.63 -1.61 -0.05
N THR A 9 0.06 -2.73 -0.26
CA THR A 9 -0.56 -4.06 -0.21
C THR A 9 -0.80 -4.50 1.24
N PRO A 10 -1.54 -5.58 1.50
CA PRO A 10 -1.59 -6.18 2.84
C PRO A 10 -0.22 -6.53 3.40
N ALA A 11 0.76 -6.87 2.57
CA ALA A 11 2.13 -7.14 3.00
C ALA A 11 2.87 -5.84 3.38
N GLY A 12 2.70 -4.77 2.59
CA GLY A 12 3.22 -3.45 2.92
C GLY A 12 2.63 -2.89 4.20
N ARG A 13 1.31 -3.03 4.38
CA ARG A 13 0.61 -2.63 5.60
C ARG A 13 1.08 -3.40 6.82
N ARG A 14 1.23 -4.73 6.73
CA ARG A 14 1.81 -5.52 7.84
C ARG A 14 3.20 -5.04 8.23
N LEU A 15 4.08 -4.79 7.25
CA LEU A 15 5.40 -4.25 7.52
C LEU A 15 5.32 -2.87 8.18
N TYR A 16 4.44 -1.99 7.69
CA TYR A 16 4.19 -0.68 8.28
C TYR A 16 3.77 -0.80 9.76
N ASP A 17 2.79 -1.66 10.05
CA ASP A 17 2.25 -1.87 11.41
C ASP A 17 3.32 -2.47 12.34
N GLU A 18 4.13 -3.41 11.85
CA GLU A 18 5.27 -3.99 12.58
C GLU A 18 6.30 -2.93 12.98
N LEU A 19 6.68 -2.05 12.04
CA LEU A 19 7.66 -1.00 12.29
C LEU A 19 7.10 0.11 13.20
N LEU A 20 5.83 0.44 13.06
CA LEU A 20 5.14 1.37 13.96
C LEU A 20 5.12 0.84 15.39
N ALA A 21 4.75 -0.44 15.57
CA ALA A 21 4.77 -1.08 16.88
C ALA A 21 6.18 -1.13 17.49
N GLU A 22 7.20 -1.41 16.67
CA GLU A 22 8.60 -1.37 17.10
C GLU A 22 9.01 0.02 17.63
N ALA A 23 8.68 1.09 16.90
CA ALA A 23 8.97 2.47 17.29
C ALA A 23 8.25 2.84 18.60
N MET A 24 6.99 2.44 18.77
CA MET A 24 6.23 2.70 19.99
C MET A 24 6.86 2.00 21.21
N VAL A 25 7.26 0.74 21.07
CA VAL A 25 7.94 -0.01 22.13
C VAL A 25 9.30 0.61 22.46
N ALA A 26 10.06 1.05 21.46
CA ALA A 26 11.34 1.72 21.68
C ALA A 26 11.18 3.06 22.42
N THR A 27 10.17 3.85 22.05
CA THR A 27 9.85 5.13 22.69
C THR A 27 9.47 4.95 24.16
N GLN A 28 8.68 3.92 24.49
CA GLN A 28 8.29 3.63 25.88
C GLN A 28 9.47 3.17 26.76
N ARG A 29 10.50 2.56 26.16
CA ARG A 29 11.69 2.07 26.88
C ARG A 29 12.73 3.18 27.11
N ALA A 30 12.75 4.21 26.27
CA ALA A 30 13.59 5.38 26.49
C ALA A 30 13.09 6.10 27.75
N ALA A 31 13.91 6.13 28.81
CA ALA A 31 13.54 6.60 30.15
C ALA A 31 13.37 8.14 30.29
N GLY A 32 12.95 8.84 29.23
CA GLY A 32 12.60 10.25 29.24
C GLY A 32 11.17 10.39 28.74
N ALA A 33 10.38 11.27 29.39
CA ALA A 33 8.97 11.52 29.06
C ALA A 33 8.72 11.48 27.55
N ALA A 34 7.67 10.78 27.12
CA ALA A 34 7.23 10.66 25.73
C ALA A 34 7.16 12.04 25.06
N SER A 35 8.30 12.52 24.57
CA SER A 35 8.43 13.79 23.89
C SER A 35 8.19 13.53 22.42
N PRO A 36 7.54 14.46 21.72
CA PRO A 36 7.34 14.34 20.28
C PRO A 36 8.65 14.06 19.52
N GLU A 37 9.76 14.67 19.96
CA GLU A 37 11.07 14.51 19.33
C GLU A 37 11.65 13.11 19.51
N ALA A 38 11.50 12.51 20.71
CA ALA A 38 11.93 11.14 20.95
C ALA A 38 11.12 10.13 20.14
N LEU A 39 9.81 10.37 19.98
CA LEU A 39 8.95 9.55 19.12
C LEU A 39 9.38 9.66 17.65
N ASP A 40 9.62 10.88 17.16
CA ASP A 40 10.07 11.11 15.78
C ASP A 40 11.41 10.39 15.49
N GLU A 41 12.36 10.41 16.43
CA GLU A 41 13.63 9.71 16.30
C GLU A 41 13.44 8.18 16.23
N GLN A 42 12.61 7.61 17.09
CA GLN A 42 12.34 6.17 17.07
C GLN A 42 11.55 5.75 15.83
N LEU A 43 10.62 6.59 15.36
CA LEU A 43 9.91 6.37 14.10
C LEU A 43 10.89 6.37 12.93
N ALA A 44 11.75 7.37 12.81
CA ALA A 44 12.75 7.44 11.75
C ALA A 44 13.68 6.21 11.76
N ALA A 45 14.12 5.77 12.94
CA ALA A 45 14.98 4.60 13.10
C ALA A 45 14.28 3.29 12.69
N ALA A 46 13.03 3.07 13.11
CA ALA A 46 12.28 1.87 12.75
C ALA A 46 11.93 1.86 11.24
N PHE A 47 11.44 2.99 10.72
CA PHE A 47 11.01 3.11 9.33
C PHE A 47 12.16 3.11 8.32
N ALA A 48 13.41 3.24 8.75
CA ALA A 48 14.58 2.96 7.90
C ALA A 48 14.61 1.50 7.35
N LYS A 49 13.84 0.58 7.94
CA LYS A 49 13.65 -0.80 7.45
C LYS A 49 12.57 -0.91 6.37
N TYR A 50 11.74 0.12 6.20
CA TYR A 50 10.79 0.19 5.10
C TYR A 50 11.54 0.62 3.83
N PRO A 51 11.49 -0.14 2.72
CA PRO A 51 12.25 0.22 1.52
C PRO A 51 11.82 1.57 0.94
N ASP A 52 12.80 2.40 0.59
CA ASP A 52 12.62 3.70 -0.09
C ASP A 52 13.11 3.67 -1.54
N ASP A 53 12.95 2.51 -2.20
CA ASP A 53 13.27 2.30 -3.61
C ASP A 53 12.09 1.61 -4.30
N TRP A 54 11.62 2.18 -5.42
CA TRP A 54 10.48 1.66 -6.16
C TRP A 54 10.69 0.23 -6.63
N SER A 55 11.93 -0.12 -7.03
CA SER A 55 12.23 -1.46 -7.52
C SER A 55 12.16 -2.49 -6.39
N GLU A 56 12.66 -2.15 -5.21
CA GLU A 56 12.58 -3.01 -4.03
C GLU A 56 11.14 -3.14 -3.50
N LEU A 57 10.38 -2.03 -3.47
CA LEU A 57 8.96 -2.04 -3.12
C LEU A 57 8.15 -2.93 -4.07
N GLN A 58 8.44 -2.89 -5.37
CA GLN A 58 7.82 -3.76 -6.37
C GLN A 58 8.21 -5.23 -6.18
N ARG A 59 9.51 -5.53 -6.05
CA ARG A 59 10.01 -6.92 -5.89
C ARG A 59 9.45 -7.58 -4.63
N ARG A 60 9.33 -6.84 -3.53
CA ARG A 60 8.79 -7.33 -2.27
C ARG A 60 7.26 -7.30 -2.22
N GLY A 61 6.59 -6.75 -3.24
CA GLY A 61 5.14 -6.64 -3.31
C GLY A 61 4.54 -5.81 -2.18
N LEU A 62 5.22 -4.72 -1.76
CA LEU A 62 4.80 -3.89 -0.63
C LEU A 62 3.82 -2.78 -1.04
N VAL A 63 3.82 -2.39 -2.31
CA VAL A 63 2.85 -1.45 -2.88
C VAL A 63 2.30 -2.00 -4.20
N TYR A 64 1.11 -1.56 -4.58
CA TYR A 64 0.52 -1.93 -5.85
C TYR A 64 1.14 -1.11 -7.00
N PHE A 65 1.31 -1.77 -8.15
CA PHE A 65 1.80 -1.15 -9.38
C PHE A 65 0.84 -1.41 -10.54
N THR A 66 0.78 -0.47 -11.47
CA THR A 66 0.29 -0.73 -12.83
C THR A 66 1.48 -0.98 -13.75
N TYR A 67 1.31 -1.92 -14.67
CA TYR A 67 2.33 -2.28 -15.65
C TYR A 67 1.95 -1.75 -17.02
N ARG A 68 2.92 -1.21 -17.74
CA ARG A 68 2.73 -0.67 -19.09
C ARG A 68 3.83 -1.16 -20.03
N PRO A 69 3.51 -1.57 -21.26
CA PRO A 69 4.53 -1.89 -22.25
C PRO A 69 5.28 -0.62 -22.65
N THR A 70 6.61 -0.68 -22.66
CA THR A 70 7.42 0.43 -23.16
C THR A 70 7.45 0.39 -24.69
N ARG A 71 7.95 1.47 -25.31
CA ARG A 71 8.21 1.49 -26.76
C ARG A 71 9.11 0.34 -27.20
N LYS A 72 10.10 -0.01 -26.38
CA LYS A 72 11.02 -1.12 -26.60
C LYS A 72 10.28 -2.45 -26.61
N GLY A 73 9.42 -2.69 -25.61
CA GLY A 73 8.57 -3.88 -25.54
C GLY A 73 7.68 -4.04 -26.76
N THR A 74 6.99 -2.97 -27.17
CA THR A 74 6.08 -3.01 -28.33
C THR A 74 6.78 -3.20 -29.68
N ALA A 75 8.05 -2.76 -29.79
CA ALA A 75 8.83 -2.89 -31.02
C ALA A 75 9.62 -4.21 -31.08
N ALA A 76 9.79 -4.90 -29.94
CA ALA A 76 10.55 -6.13 -29.87
C ALA A 76 9.71 -7.32 -30.38
N ALA A 77 10.30 -8.13 -31.25
CA ALA A 77 9.78 -9.46 -31.55
C ALA A 77 10.15 -10.40 -30.39
N LEU A 78 9.31 -10.43 -29.36
CA LEU A 78 9.56 -11.27 -28.19
C LEU A 78 9.44 -12.77 -28.55
N PRO A 79 10.32 -13.62 -28.03
CA PRO A 79 10.24 -15.06 -28.27
C PRO A 79 8.90 -15.63 -27.78
N GLY A 80 8.33 -16.57 -28.51
CA GLY A 80 7.07 -17.29 -28.20
C GLY A 80 7.17 -18.26 -27.01
N ARG A 81 7.86 -17.84 -25.94
CA ARG A 81 7.93 -18.53 -24.65
C ARG A 81 7.18 -17.72 -23.60
N PRO A 82 6.79 -18.33 -22.47
CA PRO A 82 6.38 -17.58 -21.30
C PRO A 82 7.54 -16.71 -20.77
N HIS A 83 7.21 -15.48 -20.36
CA HIS A 83 8.14 -14.54 -19.71
C HIS A 83 7.67 -14.29 -18.29
N THR A 84 8.60 -13.96 -17.39
CA THR A 84 8.24 -13.45 -16.06
C THR A 84 8.14 -11.93 -16.10
N LEU A 85 7.36 -11.37 -15.20
CA LEU A 85 7.24 -9.92 -15.09
C LEU A 85 8.59 -9.27 -14.75
N ASP A 86 9.39 -9.90 -13.89
CA ASP A 86 10.73 -9.44 -13.52
C ASP A 86 11.71 -9.44 -14.70
N GLU A 87 11.62 -10.42 -15.61
CA GLU A 87 12.40 -10.41 -16.87
C GLU A 87 12.05 -9.17 -17.70
N LEU A 88 10.76 -8.90 -17.89
CA LEU A 88 10.29 -7.79 -18.71
C LEU A 88 10.64 -6.43 -18.10
N LEU A 89 10.61 -6.30 -16.77
CA LEU A 89 11.04 -5.09 -16.07
C LEU A 89 12.55 -4.87 -16.20
N ARG A 90 13.36 -5.92 -16.00
CA ARG A 90 14.83 -5.85 -16.11
C ARG A 90 15.29 -5.52 -17.53
N GLU A 91 14.58 -6.01 -18.52
CA GLU A 91 14.85 -5.73 -19.93
C GLU A 91 14.21 -4.40 -20.41
N GLU A 92 13.54 -3.66 -19.52
CA GLU A 92 12.83 -2.40 -19.82
C GLU A 92 11.78 -2.56 -20.93
N MET A 93 11.24 -3.76 -21.10
CA MET A 93 10.14 -4.05 -22.04
C MET A 93 8.79 -3.64 -21.45
N VAL A 94 8.70 -3.67 -20.12
CA VAL A 94 7.57 -3.21 -19.32
C VAL A 94 8.10 -2.23 -18.28
N GLU A 95 7.33 -1.19 -17.97
CA GLU A 95 7.58 -0.29 -16.85
C GLU A 95 6.54 -0.53 -15.75
N ALA A 96 6.95 -0.36 -14.49
CA ALA A 96 6.08 -0.40 -13.32
C ALA A 96 5.82 1.02 -12.82
N VAL A 97 4.54 1.40 -12.73
CA VAL A 97 4.11 2.72 -12.26
C VAL A 97 3.31 2.53 -10.96
N PRO A 98 3.74 3.11 -9.82
CA PRO A 98 3.03 2.97 -8.54
C PRO A 98 1.57 3.41 -8.66
N VAL A 99 0.66 2.66 -8.06
CA VAL A 99 -0.74 3.06 -7.97
C VAL A 99 -0.87 4.09 -6.86
N THR A 100 -1.46 5.25 -7.14
CA THR A 100 -1.74 6.28 -6.13
C THR A 100 -2.79 5.77 -5.14
N TYR A 101 -2.59 6.02 -3.85
CA TYR A 101 -3.57 5.72 -2.81
C TYR A 101 -4.73 6.73 -2.89
N GLU A 102 -5.93 6.22 -3.17
CA GLU A 102 -7.14 7.03 -3.37
C GLU A 102 -8.09 7.02 -2.15
N ASP A 103 -7.80 6.18 -1.15
CA ASP A 103 -8.56 6.05 0.09
C ASP A 103 -8.11 7.06 1.17
N PHE A 104 -8.80 7.04 2.31
CA PHE A 104 -8.49 7.88 3.46
C PHE A 104 -7.71 7.09 4.52
N LEU A 105 -6.74 7.74 5.17
CA LEU A 105 -6.14 7.19 6.38
C LEU A 105 -7.20 7.18 7.51
N PRO A 106 -7.39 6.06 8.25
CA PRO A 106 -8.34 6.01 9.36
C PRO A 106 -8.09 7.11 10.41
N LEU A 107 -6.82 7.47 10.61
CA LEU A 107 -6.41 8.51 11.58
C LEU A 107 -6.88 9.92 11.18
N SER A 108 -6.99 10.21 9.88
CA SER A 108 -7.40 11.53 9.38
C SER A 108 -8.89 11.84 9.63
N ALA A 109 -9.72 10.81 9.79
CA ALA A 109 -11.14 10.96 10.10
C ALA A 109 -11.44 11.05 11.60
N ALA A 110 -10.60 10.43 12.45
CA ALA A 110 -10.84 10.32 13.89
C ALA A 110 -10.87 11.68 14.63
N GLY A 111 -10.17 12.70 14.13
CA GLY A 111 -10.14 14.03 14.74
C GLY A 111 -11.49 14.78 14.73
N ILE A 112 -12.33 14.54 13.73
CA ILE A 112 -13.67 15.16 13.65
C ILE A 112 -14.66 14.43 14.56
N PHE A 113 -14.61 13.09 14.59
CA PHE A 113 -15.54 12.29 15.40
C PHE A 113 -15.25 12.36 16.91
N GLN A 114 -13.98 12.50 17.32
CA GLN A 114 -13.62 12.71 18.73
C GLN A 114 -14.10 14.06 19.28
N SER A 115 -14.21 15.09 18.44
CA SER A 115 -14.69 16.42 18.88
C SER A 115 -16.18 16.45 19.21
N ASN A 116 -16.97 15.55 18.62
CA ASN A 116 -18.41 15.42 18.87
C ASN A 116 -18.75 14.45 20.01
N LEU A 117 -17.84 13.55 20.37
CA LEU A 117 -17.98 12.57 21.45
C LEU A 117 -17.20 13.08 22.66
N GLY A 118 -17.83 13.94 23.47
CA GLY A 118 -17.19 14.69 24.55
C GLY A 118 -16.16 13.90 25.38
N ALA A 119 -14.92 14.43 25.41
CA ALA A 119 -13.83 14.33 26.39
C ALA A 119 -13.72 13.16 27.40
N SER A 120 -14.29 11.98 27.16
CA SER A 120 -14.26 10.85 28.11
C SER A 120 -13.94 9.49 27.48
N SER A 121 -13.52 9.45 26.21
CA SER A 121 -12.93 8.23 25.64
C SER A 121 -11.40 8.37 25.61
N THR A 122 -10.76 7.96 26.70
CA THR A 122 -9.36 7.54 26.70
C THR A 122 -9.12 6.57 25.55
N ALA A 123 -8.35 6.97 24.53
CA ALA A 123 -7.57 6.14 23.59
C ALA A 123 -8.14 4.77 23.12
N GLN A 124 -9.45 4.54 23.20
CA GLN A 124 -10.12 3.28 22.88
C GLN A 124 -10.71 3.27 21.46
N GLY A 125 -10.52 4.36 20.70
CA GLY A 125 -11.08 4.54 19.36
C GLY A 125 -10.35 3.82 18.23
N LEU A 126 -9.26 3.10 18.49
CA LEU A 126 -8.56 2.28 17.49
C LEU A 126 -9.02 0.81 17.49
N ASP A 127 -9.73 0.37 18.53
CA ASP A 127 -10.13 -1.04 18.74
C ASP A 127 -11.64 -1.29 18.54
N ALA A 128 -12.41 -0.27 18.15
CA ALA A 128 -13.81 -0.48 17.80
C ALA A 128 -13.90 -1.17 16.44
N ALA A 129 -14.31 -2.44 16.42
CA ALA A 129 -14.61 -3.14 15.18
C ALA A 129 -15.67 -2.34 14.40
N PRO A 130 -15.43 -2.01 13.12
CA PRO A 130 -16.39 -1.27 12.32
C PRO A 130 -17.68 -2.09 12.17
N ASP A 131 -18.84 -1.45 12.39
CA ASP A 131 -20.15 -2.03 12.10
C ASP A 131 -20.41 -1.99 10.59
N VAL A 132 -19.72 -2.87 9.87
CA VAL A 132 -19.80 -2.97 8.41
C VAL A 132 -21.20 -3.40 7.97
N GLU A 133 -21.82 -4.33 8.68
CA GLU A 133 -23.16 -4.84 8.35
C GLU A 133 -24.21 -3.74 8.47
N GLY A 134 -24.20 -2.96 9.56
CA GLY A 134 -25.11 -1.83 9.73
C GLY A 134 -24.89 -0.72 8.70
N MET A 135 -23.64 -0.48 8.29
CA MET A 135 -23.32 0.49 7.24
C MET A 135 -23.82 0.03 5.86
N GLU A 136 -23.60 -1.23 5.49
CA GLU A 136 -24.10 -1.79 4.24
C GLU A 136 -25.62 -1.84 4.17
N GLU A 137 -26.28 -2.16 5.28
CA GLU A 137 -27.75 -2.14 5.38
C GLU A 137 -28.30 -0.73 5.16
N ALA A 138 -27.70 0.28 5.80
CA ALA A 138 -28.10 1.68 5.64
C ALA A 138 -27.79 2.22 4.23
N LEU A 139 -26.68 1.79 3.62
CA LEU A 139 -26.28 2.19 2.27
C LEU A 139 -27.12 1.47 1.20
N GLY A 140 -27.66 0.30 1.50
CA GLY A 140 -28.37 -0.59 0.56
C GLY A 140 -27.45 -1.24 -0.47
N ALA A 141 -26.14 -1.26 -0.22
CA ALA A 141 -25.12 -1.81 -1.11
C ALA A 141 -23.94 -2.36 -0.30
N ARG A 142 -23.22 -3.31 -0.90
CA ARG A 142 -21.97 -3.82 -0.32
C ARG A 142 -20.86 -2.79 -0.44
N LEU A 143 -20.00 -2.71 0.57
CA LEU A 143 -18.78 -1.93 0.50
C LEU A 143 -17.76 -2.71 -0.32
N ASN A 144 -17.02 -2.00 -1.17
CA ASN A 144 -15.92 -2.61 -1.88
C ASN A 144 -14.71 -2.73 -0.95
N ASP A 145 -14.00 -3.85 -1.04
CA ASP A 145 -12.69 -3.99 -0.43
C ASP A 145 -11.66 -3.21 -1.27
N PRO A 146 -11.01 -2.17 -0.72
CA PRO A 146 -10.00 -1.41 -1.45
C PRO A 146 -8.80 -2.28 -1.87
N ASP A 147 -8.41 -3.27 -1.07
CA ASP A 147 -7.31 -4.18 -1.43
C ASP A 147 -7.70 -5.05 -2.64
N GLU A 148 -8.94 -5.52 -2.72
CA GLU A 148 -9.44 -6.22 -3.91
C GLU A 148 -9.43 -5.32 -5.15
N LEU A 149 -9.80 -4.04 -5.00
CA LEU A 149 -9.79 -3.08 -6.11
C LEU A 149 -8.37 -2.82 -6.63
N TYR A 150 -7.41 -2.51 -5.75
CA TYR A 150 -6.04 -2.26 -6.16
C TYR A 150 -5.36 -3.52 -6.72
N CYS A 151 -5.62 -4.68 -6.13
CA CYS A 151 -5.16 -5.97 -6.65
C CYS A 151 -5.74 -6.24 -8.05
N GLY A 152 -7.03 -5.95 -8.25
CA GLY A 152 -7.71 -6.03 -9.54
C GLY A 152 -7.10 -5.10 -10.60
N ILE A 153 -6.81 -3.85 -10.23
CA ILE A 153 -6.14 -2.87 -11.10
C ILE A 153 -4.76 -3.39 -11.54
N GLN A 154 -3.95 -3.88 -10.61
CA GLN A 154 -2.64 -4.45 -10.91
C GLN A 154 -2.77 -5.65 -11.85
N GLY A 155 -3.64 -6.62 -11.54
CA GLY A 155 -3.85 -7.82 -12.35
C GLY A 155 -4.36 -7.53 -13.76
N ALA A 156 -5.28 -6.56 -13.89
CA ALA A 156 -5.77 -6.10 -15.19
C ALA A 156 -4.64 -5.49 -16.03
N SER A 157 -3.77 -4.69 -15.42
CA SER A 157 -2.63 -4.08 -16.13
C SER A 157 -1.62 -5.11 -16.64
N ILE A 158 -1.35 -6.19 -15.89
CA ILE A 158 -0.50 -7.30 -16.33
C ILE A 158 -1.13 -8.02 -17.52
N THR A 159 -2.43 -8.32 -17.43
CA THR A 159 -3.18 -8.99 -18.50
C THR A 159 -3.18 -8.15 -19.79
N GLN A 160 -3.38 -6.84 -19.66
CA GLN A 160 -3.33 -5.91 -20.78
C GLN A 160 -1.91 -5.82 -21.39
N CYS A 161 -0.87 -5.80 -20.55
CA CYS A 161 0.52 -5.87 -21.01
C CYS A 161 0.79 -7.12 -21.82
N ALA A 162 0.41 -8.29 -21.30
CA ALA A 162 0.58 -9.58 -21.96
C ALA A 162 -0.12 -9.59 -23.34
N ALA A 163 -1.36 -9.10 -23.40
CA ALA A 163 -2.12 -9.01 -24.65
C ALA A 163 -1.48 -8.05 -25.66
N THR A 164 -0.98 -6.90 -25.21
CA THR A 164 -0.35 -5.89 -26.08
C THR A 164 0.97 -6.39 -26.66
N LEU A 165 1.75 -7.12 -25.86
CA LEU A 165 3.04 -7.68 -26.26
C LEU A 165 2.90 -9.02 -27.00
N GLY A 166 1.71 -9.62 -27.04
CA GLY A 166 1.48 -10.93 -27.67
C GLY A 166 2.20 -12.08 -26.96
N ILE A 167 2.41 -11.97 -25.65
CA ILE A 167 3.16 -12.95 -24.83
C ILE A 167 2.29 -13.49 -23.69
N VAL A 168 2.79 -14.53 -23.04
CA VAL A 168 2.27 -15.01 -21.76
C VAL A 168 3.19 -14.53 -20.64
N ILE A 169 2.63 -13.78 -19.69
CA ILE A 169 3.34 -13.36 -18.47
C ILE A 169 2.96 -14.33 -17.36
N ARG A 170 3.94 -14.96 -16.72
CA ARG A 170 3.73 -15.79 -15.52
C ARG A 170 4.02 -14.97 -14.26
N SER A 171 3.25 -15.25 -13.21
CA SER A 171 3.63 -14.87 -11.85
C SER A 171 4.97 -15.51 -11.51
N ASN A 172 5.83 -14.77 -10.83
CA ASN A 172 7.05 -15.31 -10.24
C ASN A 172 6.74 -16.44 -9.25
#